data_AF-A0AB38EQM7-F1
#
_entry.id   AF-A0AB38EQM7-F1
#
_cell.length_a   1.000
_cell.length_b   1.000
_cell.length_c   1.000
_cell.angle_alpha   90.00
_cell.angle_beta   90.00
_cell.angle_gamma   90.00
#
_symmetry.space_group_name_H-M   'P 1'
#
loop_
_entity.id
_entity.type
_entity.pdbx_description
1 polymer ?
#
loop_
_entity_poly.entity_id
_entity_poly.type
_entity_poly.pdbx_seq_one_letter_code
_entity_poly.pdbx_strand_id
1 'polypeptide(L)'
;MHRHFEIPMHQGTLIRKLCTYTAPNPTRRAIFEFDKLIRSIYTLRYLRDPQLERNVHRSQNRVESYHQLRSTIAQVGGKKELTGRTDIGIEISNQCARLIANAIIYYNSAILSHLLTKCEASGNAKAVALITKISPAAWRHILLNGHYTFQSDKMIDLDALLAGLELG
;
A
#
# COMPACT_ATOMS: atom_id res chain seq x y z
N MET A 1 -18.38 14.07 48.60
CA MET A 1 -18.66 14.01 47.14
C MET A 1 -17.36 13.71 46.40
N HIS A 2 -16.90 12.45 46.43
CA HIS A 2 -15.67 12.02 45.74
C HIS A 2 -15.98 11.70 44.28
N ARG A 3 -15.61 12.59 43.36
CA ARG A 3 -15.64 12.29 41.92
C ARG A 3 -14.47 11.35 41.59
N HIS A 4 -14.79 10.07 41.38
CA HIS A 4 -13.94 9.14 40.65
C HIS A 4 -13.77 9.69 39.23
N PHE A 5 -12.56 10.14 38.91
CA PHE A 5 -12.20 10.53 37.56
C PHE A 5 -11.85 9.23 36.81
N GLU A 6 -12.83 8.61 36.15
CA GLU A 6 -12.58 7.52 35.22
C GLU A 6 -11.83 8.07 34.01
N ILE A 7 -10.52 7.88 34.00
CA ILE A 7 -9.70 8.13 32.81
C ILE A 7 -10.14 7.11 31.76
N PRO A 8 -10.59 7.53 30.56
CA PRO A 8 -11.01 6.60 29.52
C PRO A 8 -9.85 5.68 29.16
N MET A 9 -9.99 4.41 29.51
CA MET A 9 -8.96 3.41 29.36
C MET A 9 -8.92 2.91 27.92
N HIS A 10 -8.09 3.54 27.09
CA HIS A 10 -7.82 3.08 25.73
C HIS A 10 -7.09 1.73 25.74
N GLN A 11 -7.33 0.89 24.72
CA GLN A 11 -6.74 -0.46 24.59
C GLN A 11 -5.21 -0.44 24.79
N GLY A 12 -4.51 0.57 24.26
CA GLY A 12 -3.06 0.72 24.44
C GLY A 12 -2.61 0.97 25.89
N THR A 13 -3.40 1.68 26.69
CA THR A 13 -3.11 1.93 28.11
C THR A 13 -3.28 0.65 28.94
N LEU A 14 -4.27 -0.16 28.58
CA LEU A 14 -4.57 -1.45 29.21
C LEU A 14 -3.45 -2.46 28.94
N ILE A 15 -3.03 -2.60 27.67
CA ILE A 15 -1.91 -3.46 27.28
C ILE A 15 -0.60 -3.00 27.93
N ARG A 16 -0.33 -1.69 27.98
CA ARG A 16 0.86 -1.15 28.64
C ARG A 16 0.89 -1.48 30.14
N LYS A 17 -0.23 -1.34 30.85
CA LYS A 17 -0.36 -1.74 32.26
C LYS A 17 -0.20 -3.25 32.46
N LEU A 18 -0.67 -4.06 31.50
CA LEU A 18 -0.51 -5.51 31.55
C LEU A 18 0.95 -5.93 31.32
N CYS A 19 1.67 -5.23 30.44
CA CYS A 19 3.09 -5.48 30.18
C CYS A 19 4.00 -5.02 31.32
N THR A 20 3.56 -4.11 32.22
CA THR A 20 4.30 -3.77 33.43
C THR A 20 4.29 -4.86 34.50
N TYR A 21 3.38 -5.84 34.44
CA TYR A 21 3.45 -7.01 35.33
C TYR A 21 4.61 -7.92 34.97
N THR A 22 5.25 -8.52 35.96
CA THR A 22 6.33 -9.49 35.77
C THR A 22 5.83 -10.73 35.00
N ALA A 23 6.71 -11.41 34.26
CA ALA A 23 6.36 -12.58 33.46
C ALA A 23 5.60 -13.71 34.19
N PRO A 24 5.83 -14.00 35.49
CA PRO A 24 5.05 -15.03 36.20
C PRO A 24 3.64 -14.59 36.60
N ASN A 25 3.27 -13.32 36.41
CA ASN A 25 1.94 -12.83 36.77
C ASN A 25 0.84 -13.64 36.04
N PRO A 26 -0.13 -14.22 36.76
CA PRO A 26 -1.12 -15.13 36.18
C PRO A 26 -2.02 -14.44 35.14
N THR A 27 -2.37 -13.18 35.35
CA THR A 27 -3.19 -12.39 34.42
C THR A 27 -2.43 -12.11 33.12
N ARG A 28 -1.16 -11.70 33.21
CA ARG A 28 -0.30 -11.53 32.03
C ARG A 28 -0.18 -12.85 31.27
N ARG A 29 0.07 -13.97 31.96
CA ARG A 29 0.17 -15.30 31.33
C ARG A 29 -1.13 -15.70 30.63
N ALA A 30 -2.28 -15.56 31.28
CA ALA A 30 -3.57 -15.92 30.70
C ALA A 30 -3.86 -15.18 29.39
N ILE A 31 -3.55 -13.87 29.33
CA ILE A 31 -3.75 -13.07 28.11
C ILE A 31 -2.82 -13.49 26.98
N PHE A 32 -1.55 -13.78 27.29
CA PHE A 32 -0.60 -14.27 26.29
C PHE A 32 -0.97 -15.67 25.77
N GLU A 33 -1.43 -16.58 26.63
CA GLU A 33 -1.94 -17.89 26.19
C GLU A 33 -3.22 -17.74 25.35
N PHE A 34 -4.09 -16.80 25.68
CA PHE A 34 -5.25 -16.47 24.85
C PHE A 34 -4.84 -15.95 23.46
N ASP A 35 -3.86 -15.03 23.37
CA ASP A 35 -3.33 -14.57 22.08
C ASP A 35 -2.76 -15.73 21.24
N LYS A 36 -2.04 -16.65 21.87
CA LYS A 36 -1.55 -17.88 21.21
C LYS A 36 -2.69 -18.73 20.67
N LEU A 37 -3.78 -18.92 21.42
CA LEU A 37 -4.95 -19.67 20.95
C LEU A 37 -5.57 -19.02 19.71
N ILE A 38 -5.79 -17.70 19.74
CA ILE A 38 -6.32 -16.95 18.60
C ILE A 38 -5.40 -17.07 17.37
N ARG A 39 -4.08 -16.93 17.57
CA ARG A 39 -3.08 -17.07 16.51
C ARG A 39 -3.06 -18.48 15.93
N SER A 40 -3.17 -19.52 16.76
CA SER A 40 -3.25 -20.91 16.32
C SER A 40 -4.50 -21.17 15.50
N ILE A 41 -5.67 -20.70 15.95
CA ILE A 41 -6.93 -20.81 15.18
C ILE A 41 -6.81 -20.10 13.83
N TYR A 42 -6.25 -18.89 13.80
CA TYR A 42 -6.00 -18.17 12.55
C TYR A 42 -5.07 -18.95 11.62
N THR A 43 -3.95 -19.47 12.14
CA THR A 43 -2.96 -20.21 11.35
C THR A 43 -3.58 -21.49 10.75
N LEU A 44 -4.36 -22.23 11.54
CA LEU A 44 -5.07 -23.42 11.04
C LEU A 44 -6.11 -23.05 9.97
N ARG A 45 -6.83 -21.94 10.14
CA ARG A 45 -7.76 -21.44 9.11
C ARG A 45 -7.02 -21.04 7.84
N TYR A 46 -5.88 -20.37 7.97
CA TYR A 46 -5.02 -19.96 6.87
C TYR A 46 -4.55 -21.17 6.05
N LEU A 47 -4.05 -22.21 6.73
CA LEU A 47 -3.57 -23.44 6.07
C LEU A 47 -4.71 -24.25 5.40
N ARG A 48 -5.94 -24.16 5.93
CA ARG A 48 -7.09 -24.93 5.40
C ARG A 48 -7.82 -24.22 4.26
N ASP A 49 -7.73 -22.90 4.18
CA ASP A 49 -8.49 -22.09 3.23
C ASP A 49 -7.55 -21.37 2.23
N PRO A 50 -7.35 -21.95 1.02
CA PRO A 50 -6.55 -21.33 -0.03
C PRO A 50 -7.07 -19.96 -0.46
N GLN A 51 -8.36 -19.67 -0.28
CA GLN A 51 -8.92 -18.37 -0.64
C GLN A 51 -8.49 -17.30 0.39
N LEU A 52 -8.48 -17.64 1.68
CA LEU A 52 -7.92 -16.79 2.73
C LEU A 52 -6.44 -16.48 2.47
N GLU A 53 -5.64 -17.50 2.16
CA GLU A 53 -4.24 -17.35 1.77
C GLU A 53 -4.08 -16.39 0.57
N ARG A 54 -4.79 -16.66 -0.53
CA ARG A 54 -4.73 -15.81 -1.74
C ARG A 54 -5.11 -14.36 -1.45
N ASN A 55 -6.10 -14.12 -0.60
CA ASN A 55 -6.54 -12.76 -0.23
C ASN A 55 -5.47 -12.04 0.60
N VAL A 56 -4.85 -12.72 1.56
CA VAL A 56 -3.74 -12.19 2.37
C VAL A 56 -2.55 -11.86 1.46
N HIS A 57 -2.11 -12.81 0.63
CA HIS A 57 -1.01 -12.61 -0.31
C HIS A 57 -1.29 -11.47 -1.29
N ARG A 58 -2.50 -11.37 -1.84
CA ARG A 58 -2.86 -10.25 -2.74
C ARG A 58 -2.73 -8.90 -2.04
N SER A 59 -3.17 -8.81 -0.79
CA SER A 59 -3.10 -7.58 0.00
C SER A 59 -1.65 -7.23 0.34
N GLN A 60 -0.85 -8.21 0.73
CA GLN A 60 0.58 -8.05 1.02
C GLN A 60 1.36 -7.64 -0.23
N ASN A 61 1.15 -8.31 -1.36
CA ASN A 61 1.79 -7.99 -2.64
C ASN A 61 1.52 -6.54 -3.06
N ARG A 62 0.32 -6.01 -2.80
CA ARG A 62 -0.01 -4.59 -3.08
C ARG A 62 0.83 -3.64 -2.23
N VAL A 63 0.95 -3.93 -0.93
CA VAL A 63 1.74 -3.13 0.02
C VAL A 63 3.23 -3.21 -0.33
N GLU A 64 3.74 -4.40 -0.64
CA GLU A 64 5.12 -4.61 -1.08
C GLU A 64 5.42 -3.89 -2.40
N SER A 65 4.52 -3.97 -3.38
CA SER A 65 4.66 -3.25 -4.67
C SER A 65 4.75 -1.74 -4.45
N TYR A 66 3.91 -1.19 -3.56
CA TYR A 66 3.97 0.21 -3.18
C TYR A 66 5.30 0.57 -2.50
N HIS A 67 5.79 -0.26 -1.57
CA HIS A 67 7.07 -0.03 -0.91
C HIS A 67 8.25 -0.11 -1.88
N GLN A 68 8.23 -1.04 -2.84
CA GLN A 68 9.23 -1.13 -3.91
C GLN A 68 9.22 0.11 -4.82
N LEU A 69 8.02 0.59 -5.18
CA LEU A 69 7.86 1.85 -5.93
C LEU A 69 8.49 3.02 -5.17
N ARG A 70 8.12 3.18 -3.89
CA ARG A 70 8.63 4.26 -3.04
C ARG A 70 10.14 4.18 -2.85
N SER A 71 10.69 2.98 -2.65
CA SER A 71 12.12 2.75 -2.58
C SER A 71 12.81 3.22 -3.85
N THR A 72 12.25 2.90 -5.02
CA THR A 72 12.83 3.30 -6.30
C THR A 72 12.79 4.81 -6.51
N ILE A 73 11.66 5.47 -6.22
CA ILE A 73 11.55 6.93 -6.28
C ILE A 73 12.63 7.59 -5.41
N ALA A 74 12.83 7.10 -4.19
CA ALA A 74 13.85 7.60 -3.30
C ALA A 74 15.28 7.40 -3.84
N GLN A 75 15.54 6.33 -4.59
CA GLN A 75 16.86 6.08 -5.19
C GLN A 75 17.18 7.03 -6.35
N VAL A 76 16.17 7.44 -7.13
CA VAL A 76 16.32 8.36 -8.26
C VAL A 76 16.64 9.78 -7.79
N GLY A 77 16.08 10.20 -6.65
CA GLY A 77 16.35 11.52 -6.06
C GLY A 77 17.78 11.73 -5.50
N GLY A 78 18.69 10.78 -5.73
CA GLY A 78 20.10 10.88 -5.36
C GLY A 78 20.50 9.90 -4.25
N LYS A 79 20.99 8.72 -4.62
CA LYS A 79 21.86 7.91 -3.75
C LYS A 79 23.22 8.61 -3.57
N LYS A 80 23.33 9.64 -2.72
CA LYS A 80 24.57 9.92 -1.95
C LYS A 80 24.57 11.10 -1.00
N GLU A 81 23.57 11.95 -0.95
CA GLU A 81 23.53 12.98 0.08
C GLU A 81 22.15 13.03 0.69
N LEU A 82 22.12 12.91 2.01
CA LEU A 82 21.05 13.39 2.85
C LEU A 82 20.86 14.88 2.55
N THR A 83 20.14 15.22 1.48
CA THR A 83 19.67 16.59 1.23
C THR A 83 18.53 16.83 2.22
N GLY A 84 18.94 17.02 3.47
CA GLY A 84 18.11 16.91 4.65
C GLY A 84 18.98 16.54 5.85
N ARG A 85 19.94 17.42 6.20
CA ARG A 85 20.66 17.35 7.50
C ARG A 85 19.72 17.62 8.71
N THR A 86 18.41 17.67 8.50
CA THR A 86 17.35 17.97 9.47
C THR A 86 16.14 17.06 9.26
N ASP A 87 15.46 16.67 10.34
CA ASP A 87 14.26 15.80 10.32
C ASP A 87 13.16 16.33 9.38
N ILE A 88 13.06 17.66 9.27
CA ILE A 88 12.10 18.34 8.38
C ILE A 88 12.39 18.04 6.91
N GLY A 89 13.66 18.04 6.48
CA GLY A 89 14.03 17.74 5.09
C GLY A 89 13.71 16.30 4.71
N ILE A 90 13.92 15.36 5.64
CA ILE A 90 13.55 13.96 5.46
C ILE A 90 12.03 13.82 5.34
N GLU A 91 11.26 14.52 6.17
CA GLU A 91 9.80 14.49 6.11
C GLU A 91 9.27 15.07 4.80
N ILE A 92 9.78 16.23 4.35
CA ILE A 92 9.40 16.83 3.06
C ILE A 92 9.70 15.86 1.92
N SER A 93 10.91 15.30 1.88
CA SER A 93 11.30 14.30 0.87
C SER A 93 10.37 13.08 0.89
N ASN A 94 9.97 12.61 2.08
CA ASN A 94 9.01 11.51 2.23
C ASN A 94 7.64 11.85 1.66
N GLN A 95 7.13 13.06 1.91
CA GLN A 95 5.84 13.50 1.39
C GLN A 95 5.89 13.70 -0.13
N CYS A 96 6.98 14.24 -0.68
CA CYS A 96 7.18 14.33 -2.13
C CYS A 96 7.21 12.93 -2.77
N ALA A 97 7.92 11.97 -2.19
CA ALA A 97 7.95 10.60 -2.68
C ALA A 97 6.56 9.93 -2.64
N ARG A 98 5.76 10.20 -1.60
CA ARG A 98 4.37 9.76 -1.50
C ARG A 98 3.49 10.37 -2.60
N LEU A 99 3.66 11.67 -2.87
CA LEU A 99 2.93 12.37 -3.91
C LEU A 99 3.23 11.77 -5.30
N ILE A 100 4.51 11.56 -5.61
CA ILE A 100 4.94 10.95 -6.88
C ILE A 100 4.38 9.53 -7.01
N ALA A 101 4.47 8.71 -5.95
CA ALA A 101 3.91 7.36 -5.97
C ALA A 101 2.40 7.37 -6.23
N ASN A 102 1.66 8.28 -5.60
CA ASN A 102 0.22 8.43 -5.82
C ASN A 102 -0.10 8.91 -7.23
N ALA A 103 0.68 9.83 -7.81
CA ALA A 103 0.51 10.28 -9.18
C ALA A 103 0.71 9.14 -10.19
N ILE A 104 1.73 8.30 -9.99
CA ILE A 104 1.98 7.10 -10.79
C ILE A 104 0.82 6.11 -10.69
N ILE A 105 0.36 5.82 -9.47
CA ILE A 105 -0.76 4.91 -9.24
C ILE A 105 -2.04 5.44 -9.88
N TYR A 106 -2.28 6.75 -9.77
CA TYR A 106 -3.42 7.41 -10.41
C TYR A 106 -3.33 7.27 -11.93
N TYR A 107 -2.19 7.58 -12.53
CA TYR A 107 -1.97 7.46 -13.98
C TYR A 107 -2.24 6.03 -14.48
N ASN A 108 -1.65 5.03 -13.83
CA ASN A 108 -1.88 3.62 -14.16
C ASN A 108 -3.35 3.23 -13.98
N SER A 109 -3.99 3.67 -12.88
CA SER A 109 -5.40 3.37 -12.63
C SER A 109 -6.30 4.00 -13.68
N ALA A 110 -6.04 5.24 -14.09
CA ALA A 110 -6.81 5.93 -15.11
C ALA A 110 -6.74 5.21 -16.47
N ILE A 111 -5.53 4.79 -16.87
CA ILE A 111 -5.32 3.99 -18.09
C ILE A 111 -6.07 2.65 -18.00
N LEU A 112 -5.90 1.91 -16.91
CA LEU A 112 -6.52 0.60 -16.73
C LEU A 112 -8.06 0.72 -16.71
N SER A 113 -8.60 1.74 -16.04
CA SER A 113 -10.04 2.01 -16.02
C SER A 113 -10.58 2.30 -17.41
N HIS A 114 -9.90 3.14 -18.19
CA HIS A 114 -10.37 3.46 -19.54
C HIS A 114 -10.26 2.26 -20.50
N LEU A 115 -9.17 1.48 -20.40
CA LEU A 115 -9.05 0.22 -21.15
C LEU A 115 -10.13 -0.79 -20.76
N LEU A 116 -10.49 -0.86 -19.47
CA LEU A 116 -11.55 -1.73 -18.99
C LEU A 116 -12.90 -1.33 -19.62
N THR A 117 -13.25 -0.05 -19.59
CA THR A 117 -14.49 0.46 -20.21
C THR A 117 -14.55 0.17 -21.71
N LYS A 118 -13.44 0.33 -22.44
CA LYS A 118 -13.37 -0.04 -23.87
C LYS A 118 -13.58 -1.54 -24.09
N CYS A 119 -12.92 -2.39 -23.31
CA CYS A 119 -13.04 -3.85 -23.43
C CYS A 119 -14.44 -4.37 -23.06
N GLU A 120 -15.08 -3.75 -22.08
CA GLU A 120 -16.47 -4.04 -21.70
C GLU A 120 -17.43 -3.66 -22.82
N ALA A 121 -17.26 -2.48 -23.42
CA ALA A 121 -18.06 -2.02 -24.56
C ALA A 121 -17.88 -2.91 -25.81
N SER A 122 -16.68 -3.46 -26.02
CA SER A 122 -16.40 -4.38 -27.12
C SER A 122 -16.75 -5.85 -26.83
N GLY A 123 -17.24 -6.17 -25.62
CA GLY A 123 -17.59 -7.53 -25.21
C GLY A 123 -16.40 -8.50 -25.07
N ASN A 124 -15.16 -8.00 -24.97
CA ASN A 124 -13.96 -8.84 -24.89
C ASN A 124 -13.68 -9.30 -23.45
N ALA A 125 -14.37 -10.36 -23.03
CA ALA A 125 -14.25 -10.92 -21.68
C ALA A 125 -12.82 -11.38 -21.33
N LYS A 126 -12.00 -11.76 -22.32
CA LYS A 126 -10.60 -12.16 -22.09
C LYS A 126 -9.74 -10.96 -21.72
N ALA A 127 -9.90 -9.85 -22.43
CA ALA A 127 -9.17 -8.61 -22.14
C ALA A 127 -9.54 -8.04 -20.76
N VAL A 128 -10.83 -8.06 -20.41
CA VAL A 128 -11.33 -7.66 -19.08
C VAL A 128 -10.66 -8.49 -17.97
N ALA A 129 -10.61 -9.82 -18.14
CA ALA A 129 -9.97 -10.72 -17.17
C ALA A 129 -8.46 -10.50 -17.04
N LEU A 130 -7.78 -10.07 -18.11
CA LEU A 130 -6.36 -9.72 -18.09
C LEU A 130 -6.12 -8.40 -17.35
N ILE A 131 -6.87 -7.35 -17.70
CA ILE A 131 -6.75 -6.01 -17.09
C ILE A 131 -6.98 -6.08 -15.59
N THR A 132 -7.95 -6.87 -15.15
CA THR A 132 -8.29 -7.06 -13.72
C THR A 132 -7.14 -7.68 -12.92
N LYS A 133 -6.20 -8.37 -13.57
CA LYS A 133 -5.01 -8.96 -12.92
C LYS A 133 -3.84 -7.98 -12.84
N ILE A 134 -3.87 -6.86 -13.56
CA ILE A 134 -2.78 -5.89 -13.58
C ILE A 134 -2.85 -5.03 -12.31
N SER A 135 -1.72 -4.92 -11.61
CA SER A 135 -1.61 -4.07 -10.43
C SER A 135 -1.44 -2.60 -10.86
N PRO A 136 -2.27 -1.66 -10.37
CA PRO A 136 -2.07 -0.23 -10.61
C PRO A 136 -0.78 0.32 -9.99
N ALA A 137 -0.17 -0.40 -9.05
CA ALA A 137 1.12 -0.05 -8.46
C ALA A 137 2.32 -0.54 -9.28
N ALA A 138 2.11 -1.16 -10.45
CA ALA A 138 3.20 -1.51 -11.35
C ALA A 138 3.92 -0.25 -11.83
N TRP A 139 5.25 -0.24 -11.78
CA TRP A 139 6.03 0.96 -12.10
C TRP A 139 7.25 0.67 -12.97
N ARG A 140 7.51 -0.61 -13.26
CA ARG A 140 8.70 -1.04 -14.02
C ARG A 140 8.69 -0.53 -15.47
N HIS A 141 7.53 -0.13 -15.98
CA HIS A 141 7.37 0.49 -17.30
C HIS A 141 7.60 2.01 -17.30
N ILE A 142 7.72 2.63 -16.13
CA ILE A 142 7.91 4.08 -16.01
C ILE A 142 9.39 4.38 -15.87
N LEU A 143 9.93 5.15 -16.81
CA LEU A 143 11.26 5.71 -16.68
C LEU A 143 11.20 6.80 -15.61
N LEU A 144 11.77 6.52 -14.43
CA LEU A 144 11.87 7.48 -13.32
C LEU A 144 13.15 8.31 -13.36
N ASN A 145 14.23 7.77 -13.93
CA ASN A 145 15.50 8.46 -14.08
C ASN A 145 15.72 8.84 -15.54
N GLY A 146 15.66 10.13 -15.85
CA GLY A 146 15.80 10.64 -17.20
C GLY A 146 15.71 12.15 -17.27
N HIS A 147 15.90 12.70 -18.47
CA HIS A 147 15.69 14.12 -18.73
C HIS A 147 14.24 14.37 -19.11
N TYR A 148 13.55 15.18 -18.30
CA TYR A 148 12.16 15.58 -18.56
C TYR A 148 12.13 17.02 -19.05
N THR A 149 11.41 17.25 -20.15
CA THR A 149 11.05 18.60 -20.58
C THR A 149 9.60 18.82 -20.23
N PHE A 150 9.32 19.73 -19.31
CA PHE A 150 7.96 20.06 -18.91
C PHE A 150 7.36 21.06 -19.90
N GLN A 151 6.23 20.71 -20.52
CA GLN A 151 5.44 21.62 -21.33
C GLN A 151 4.22 22.05 -20.52
N SER A 152 4.05 23.34 -20.30
CA SER A 152 3.03 23.88 -19.38
C SER A 152 1.61 23.97 -19.96
N ASP A 153 1.45 23.77 -21.27
CA ASP A 153 0.25 24.23 -22.00
C ASP A 153 -0.57 23.11 -22.66
N LYS A 154 -0.28 21.84 -22.34
CA LYS A 154 -1.04 20.69 -22.85
C LYS A 154 -1.51 19.81 -21.70
N MET A 155 -2.82 19.78 -21.48
CA MET A 155 -3.45 18.71 -20.72
C MET A 155 -3.18 17.38 -21.42
N ILE A 156 -2.83 16.36 -20.64
CA ILE A 156 -2.63 15.01 -21.15
C ILE A 156 -4.01 14.46 -21.53
N ASP A 157 -4.27 14.33 -22.83
CA ASP A 157 -5.44 13.64 -23.34
C ASP A 157 -5.20 12.12 -23.25
N LEU A 158 -5.85 11.49 -22.26
CA LEU A 158 -5.73 10.07 -22.02
C LEU A 158 -6.43 9.25 -23.11
N ASP A 159 -7.49 9.77 -23.71
CA ASP A 159 -8.26 9.07 -24.73
C ASP A 159 -7.47 8.99 -26.03
N ALA A 160 -6.78 10.08 -26.38
CA ALA A 160 -5.86 10.14 -27.52
C ALA A 160 -4.66 9.18 -27.34
N LEU A 161 -4.09 9.09 -26.13
CA LEU A 161 -3.02 8.13 -25.82
C LEU A 161 -3.48 6.68 -25.97
N LEU A 162 -4.74 6.40 -25.63
CA LEU A 162 -5.32 5.06 -25.67
C LEU A 162 -5.93 4.70 -27.03
N ALA A 163 -6.08 5.64 -27.95
CA ALA A 163 -6.56 5.38 -29.31
C ALA A 163 -5.60 4.52 -30.14
N GLY A 164 -4.30 4.56 -29.84
CA GLY A 164 -3.28 3.74 -30.51
C GLY A 164 -3.03 2.35 -29.89
N LEU A 165 -3.74 2.00 -28.81
CA LEU A 165 -3.56 0.74 -28.09
C LEU A 165 -4.66 -0.26 -28.47
N GLU A 166 -4.37 -1.09 -29.47
CA GLU A 166 -5.21 -2.24 -29.81
C GLU A 166 -4.84 -3.42 -28.90
N LEU A 167 -5.74 -3.76 -27.97
CA LEU A 167 -5.65 -5.00 -27.19
C LEU A 167 -6.25 -6.12 -28.05
N GLY A 168 -5.37 -6.86 -28.75
CA GLY A 168 -5.73 -7.97 -29.63
C GLY A 168 -6.55 -9.09 -28.99
#